data_AF-A0A286XXM1-F1
#
_entry.id   AF-A0A286XXM1-F1
#
_cell.length_a   1.000
_cell.length_b   1.000
_cell.length_c   1.000
_cell.angle_alpha   90.00
_cell.angle_beta   90.00
_cell.angle_gamma   90.00
#
_symmetry.space_group_name_H-M   'P 1'
#
loop_
_entity.id
_entity.type
_entity.pdbx_description
1 polymer ?
#
loop_
_entity_poly.entity_id
_entity_poly.type
_entity_poly.pdbx_seq_one_letter_code
_entity_poly.pdbx_strand_id
1 'polypeptide(L)'
;MYPPSMIATGSIGAAVQGLGACSTSGDELTELLAGITGTDVDCLRACQEQIEAALRESLREASQPTPTPELKTPRGSSSQGPSQTSTPTEVTAIHL
;
A
#
# COMPACT_ATOMS: atom_id res chain seq x y z
N MET A 1 4.04 8.06 17.70
CA MET A 1 4.71 7.76 16.41
C MET A 1 5.48 6.46 16.61
N TYR A 2 5.34 5.48 15.72
CA TYR A 2 5.99 4.18 15.87
C TYR A 2 7.43 4.20 15.32
N PRO A 3 8.43 3.63 16.02
CA PRO A 3 9.78 3.51 15.47
C PRO A 3 9.82 2.50 14.31
N PRO A 4 10.77 2.62 13.36
CA PRO A 4 10.86 1.71 12.21
C PRO A 4 10.90 0.22 12.59
N SER A 5 11.57 -0.12 13.70
CA SER A 5 11.62 -1.50 14.22
C SER A 5 10.24 -2.03 14.58
N MET A 6 9.41 -1.22 15.25
CA MET A 6 8.06 -1.62 15.67
C MET A 6 7.11 -1.76 14.48
N ILE A 7 7.25 -0.89 13.47
CA ILE A 7 6.47 -1.01 12.22
C ILE A 7 6.87 -2.30 11.50
N ALA A 8 8.17 -2.58 11.40
CA ALA A 8 8.67 -3.79 10.75
C ALA A 8 8.17 -5.05 11.46
N THR A 9 8.28 -5.13 12.79
CA THR A 9 7.84 -6.31 13.54
C THR A 9 6.33 -6.43 13.62
N GLY A 10 5.59 -5.32 13.76
CA GLY A 10 4.13 -5.33 13.67
C GLY A 10 3.64 -5.85 12.31
N SER A 11 4.32 -5.48 11.23
CA SER A 11 4.03 -5.99 9.88
C SER A 11 4.34 -7.48 9.74
N ILE A 12 5.44 -7.97 10.33
CA ILE A 12 5.78 -9.40 10.37
C ILE A 12 4.73 -10.19 11.15
N GLY A 13 4.31 -9.70 12.33
CA GLY A 13 3.27 -10.32 13.14
C GLY A 13 1.96 -10.47 12.36
N ALA A 14 1.49 -9.38 11.75
CA ALA A 14 0.31 -9.39 10.89
C ALA A 14 0.43 -10.38 9.72
N ALA A 15 1.57 -10.42 9.04
CA ALA A 15 1.80 -11.32 7.91
C ALA A 15 1.82 -12.79 8.33
N VAL A 16 2.55 -13.14 9.38
CA VAL A 16 2.64 -14.53 9.87
C VAL A 16 1.27 -15.04 10.32
N GLN A 17 0.52 -14.20 11.05
CA GLN A 17 -0.81 -14.53 11.52
C GLN A 17 -1.80 -14.67 10.35
N GLY A 18 -1.80 -13.73 9.39
CA GLY A 18 -2.68 -13.77 8.23
C GLY A 18 -2.39 -14.92 7.25
N LEU A 19 -1.14 -15.36 7.15
CA LEU A 19 -0.73 -16.47 6.27
C LEU A 19 -0.82 -17.85 6.93
N GLY A 20 -0.99 -17.92 8.26
CA GLY A 20 -0.87 -19.18 9.00
C GLY A 20 0.51 -19.81 8.84
N ALA A 21 1.56 -18.99 8.67
CA ALA A 21 2.90 -19.44 8.28
C ALA A 21 3.71 -20.04 9.44
N CYS A 22 3.20 -19.96 10.67
CA CYS A 22 3.87 -20.47 11.85
C CYS A 22 2.90 -21.22 12.77
N SER A 23 3.39 -22.30 13.39
CA SER A 23 2.65 -23.05 14.41
C SER A 23 2.68 -22.39 15.79
N THR A 24 3.51 -21.36 15.98
CA THR A 24 3.53 -20.57 17.22
C THR A 24 2.22 -19.79 17.35
N SER A 25 1.71 -19.66 18.56
CA SER A 25 0.56 -18.80 18.78
C SER A 25 0.92 -17.34 18.45
N GLY A 26 -0.10 -16.53 18.12
CA GLY A 26 0.10 -15.12 17.82
C GLY A 26 0.75 -14.37 18.97
N ASP A 27 0.32 -14.66 20.21
CA ASP A 27 0.86 -14.03 21.42
C ASP A 27 2.35 -14.36 21.64
N GLU A 28 2.74 -15.63 21.49
CA GLU A 28 4.15 -16.04 21.60
C GLU A 28 5.04 -15.35 20.56
N LEU A 29 4.53 -15.18 19.33
CA LEU A 29 5.26 -14.47 18.29
C LEU A 29 5.42 -12.98 18.62
N THR A 30 4.34 -12.33 19.10
CA THR A 30 4.39 -10.92 19.50
C THR A 30 5.37 -10.71 20.66
N GLU A 31 5.35 -11.57 21.68
CA GLU A 31 6.31 -11.51 22.80
C GLU A 31 7.76 -11.68 22.32
N LEU A 32 8.02 -12.64 21.43
CA LEU A 32 9.34 -12.85 20.85
C LEU A 32 9.84 -11.62 20.08
N LEU A 33 9.00 -11.05 19.21
CA LEU A 33 9.35 -9.87 18.41
C LEU A 33 9.55 -8.62 19.29
N ALA A 34 8.74 -8.47 20.34
CA ALA A 34 8.89 -7.42 21.33
C ALA A 34 10.24 -7.54 22.04
N GLY A 35 10.60 -8.75 22.47
CA GLY A 35 11.90 -9.05 23.08
C GLY A 35 13.09 -8.75 22.16
N ILE A 36 13.02 -9.11 20.88
CA ILE A 36 14.08 -8.86 19.87
C ILE A 36 14.31 -7.36 19.67
N THR A 37 13.23 -6.57 19.65
CA THR A 37 13.28 -5.14 19.33
C THR A 37 13.36 -4.24 20.55
N GLY A 38 13.30 -4.81 21.77
CA GLY A 38 13.23 -4.04 23.01
C GLY A 38 11.98 -3.16 23.09
N THR A 39 10.87 -3.62 22.51
CA THR A 39 9.60 -2.91 22.52
C THR A 39 8.64 -3.48 23.55
N ASP A 40 7.70 -2.66 24.00
CA ASP A 40 6.62 -3.10 24.87
C ASP A 40 5.63 -3.99 24.08
N VAL A 41 5.21 -5.10 24.67
CA VAL A 41 4.36 -6.12 24.02
C VAL A 41 2.99 -5.54 23.65
N ASP A 42 2.40 -4.74 24.53
CA ASP A 42 1.08 -4.15 24.29
C ASP A 42 1.14 -3.07 23.21
N CYS A 43 2.22 -2.28 23.20
CA CYS A 43 2.50 -1.33 22.13
C CYS A 43 2.69 -2.03 20.77
N LEU A 44 3.38 -3.17 20.74
CA LEU A 44 3.57 -3.94 19.51
C LEU A 44 2.25 -4.55 19.02
N ARG A 45 1.42 -5.07 19.93
CA ARG A 45 0.08 -5.58 19.61
C ARG A 45 -0.81 -4.49 19.02
N ALA A 46 -0.87 -3.31 19.66
CA ALA A 46 -1.61 -2.16 19.15
C ALA A 46 -1.08 -1.66 17.79
N CYS A 47 0.24 -1.75 17.56
CA CYS A 47 0.85 -1.44 16.28
C CYS A 47 0.39 -2.42 15.18
N GLN A 48 0.42 -3.72 15.48
CA GLN A 48 -0.07 -4.76 14.57
C GLN A 48 -1.54 -4.56 14.20
N GLU A 49 -2.42 -4.35 15.19
CA GLU A 49 -3.85 -4.12 14.96
C GLU A 49 -4.10 -2.89 14.07
N GLN A 50 -3.34 -1.81 14.27
CA GLN A 50 -3.41 -0.63 13.41
C GLN A 50 -2.97 -0.91 11.97
N ILE A 51 -1.89 -1.66 11.77
CA ILE A 51 -1.42 -2.06 10.43
C ILE A 51 -2.50 -2.87 9.72
N GLU A 52 -3.11 -3.84 10.40
CA GLU A 52 -4.17 -4.65 9.82
C GLU A 52 -5.44 -3.85 9.53
N ALA A 53 -5.83 -2.91 10.40
CA ALA A 53 -6.96 -2.02 10.17
C ALA A 53 -6.74 -1.14 8.93
N ALA A 54 -5.57 -0.52 8.81
CA ALA A 54 -5.18 0.28 7.65
C ALA A 54 -5.13 -0.54 6.36
N LEU A 55 -4.64 -1.80 6.44
CA LEU A 55 -4.63 -2.72 5.32
C LEU A 55 -6.04 -3.09 4.86
N ARG A 56 -6.95 -3.41 5.80
CA ARG A 56 -8.36 -3.70 5.49
C ARG A 56 -9.04 -2.52 4.79
N GLU A 57 -8.78 -1.30 5.27
CA GLU A 57 -9.28 -0.09 4.63
C GLU A 57 -8.72 0.09 3.21
N SER A 58 -7.39 -0.03 3.05
CA SER A 58 -6.72 0.06 1.74
C SER A 58 -7.26 -0.95 0.73
N LEU A 59 -7.53 -2.20 1.17
CA LEU A 59 -8.11 -3.23 0.31
C LEU A 59 -9.56 -2.92 -0.06
N ARG A 60 -10.34 -2.35 0.86
CA ARG A 60 -11.71 -1.91 0.60
C ARG A 60 -11.74 -0.76 -0.40
N GLU A 61 -10.85 0.22 -0.27
CA GLU A 61 -10.69 1.33 -1.21
C GLU A 61 -10.27 0.84 -2.59
N ALA A 62 -9.27 -0.06 -2.66
CA ALA A 62 -8.82 -0.66 -3.90
C ALA A 62 -9.90 -1.52 -4.60
N SER A 63 -10.85 -2.05 -3.83
CA SER A 63 -11.97 -2.84 -4.35
C SER A 63 -13.15 -1.99 -4.80
N GLN A 64 -13.16 -0.67 -4.53
CA GLN A 64 -14.24 0.18 -5.03
C GLN A 64 -14.11 0.33 -6.55
N PRO A 65 -15.19 0.10 -7.31
CA PRO A 65 -15.17 0.39 -8.74
C PRO A 65 -14.92 1.89 -8.90
N THR A 66 -13.76 2.24 -9.46
CA THR A 66 -13.52 3.59 -9.94
C THR A 66 -14.66 3.94 -10.89
N PRO A 67 -15.39 5.05 -10.68
CA PRO A 67 -16.35 5.49 -11.67
C PRO A 67 -15.54 5.78 -12.93
N THR A 68 -15.68 4.88 -13.91
CA THR A 68 -15.25 5.14 -15.28
C THR A 68 -15.92 6.46 -15.67
N PRO A 69 -15.17 7.49 -16.09
CA PRO A 69 -15.82 8.58 -16.78
C PRO A 69 -16.49 7.95 -18.00
N GLU A 70 -17.82 7.98 -18.01
CA GLU A 70 -18.60 7.55 -19.17
C GLU A 70 -17.99 8.24 -20.39
N LEU A 71 -17.37 7.44 -21.25
CA LEU A 71 -16.85 7.88 -22.53
C LEU A 71 -18.09 8.28 -23.34
N LYS A 72 -18.51 9.54 -23.23
CA LYS A 72 -19.54 10.12 -24.10
C LYS A 72 -19.05 9.90 -25.52
N THR A 73 -19.69 8.97 -26.21
CA THR A 73 -19.44 8.68 -27.62
C THR A 73 -19.76 9.94 -28.42
N PRO A 74 -18.81 10.59 -29.11
CA PRO A 74 -19.16 11.59 -30.10
C PRO A 74 -19.41 10.82 -31.40
N ARG A 75 -20.69 10.56 -31.69
CA ARG A 75 -21.10 10.20 -33.04
C ARG A 75 -21.01 11.47 -33.89
N GLY A 76 -20.01 11.54 -34.77
CA GLY A 76 -20.06 12.42 -35.94
C GLY A 76 -18.79 13.21 -36.25
N SER A 77 -18.17 12.83 -37.37
CA SER A 77 -17.43 13.66 -38.34
C SER A 77 -16.29 14.58 -37.88
N SER A 78 -15.10 14.16 -38.32
CA SER A 78 -14.07 14.96 -39.01
C SER A 78 -13.40 16.14 -38.28
N SER A 79 -12.06 16.09 -38.37
CA SER A 79 -11.08 17.17 -38.37
C SER A 79 -10.24 17.41 -37.11
N GLN A 80 -8.94 17.11 -37.30
CA GLN A 80 -7.74 17.76 -36.76
C GLN A 80 -7.39 17.66 -35.26
N GLY A 81 -6.23 17.01 -35.05
CA GLY A 81 -5.24 17.42 -34.06
C GLY A 81 -4.83 16.33 -33.07
N PRO A 82 -3.62 15.75 -33.16
CA PRO A 82 -3.07 15.00 -32.04
C PRO A 82 -2.69 16.00 -30.95
N SER A 83 -3.48 16.10 -29.89
CA SER A 83 -3.09 16.80 -28.66
C SER A 83 -1.97 16.01 -27.99
N GLN A 84 -0.75 16.29 -28.42
CA GLN A 84 0.48 15.84 -27.77
C GLN A 84 0.58 16.52 -26.40
N THR A 85 0.36 15.76 -25.33
CA THR A 85 0.69 16.18 -23.97
C THR A 85 2.17 15.90 -23.74
N SER A 86 3.04 16.80 -24.16
CA SER A 86 4.49 16.70 -23.91
C SER A 86 4.75 16.89 -22.42
N THR A 87 5.33 15.87 -21.79
CA THR A 87 5.94 16.02 -20.46
C THR A 87 7.26 16.78 -20.59
N PRO A 88 7.72 17.51 -19.56
CA PRO A 88 8.76 18.56 -19.67
C PRO A 88 10.20 18.07 -19.97
N THR A 89 10.39 16.85 -20.49
CA THR A 89 11.71 16.23 -20.63
C THR A 89 12.04 15.81 -22.07
N GLU A 90 11.28 16.24 -23.08
CA GLU A 90 11.67 16.02 -24.48
C GLU A 90 12.82 16.96 -24.86
N VAL A 91 14.05 16.44 -24.74
CA VAL A 91 15.27 17.04 -25.26
C VAL A 91 15.28 16.86 -26.77
N THR A 92 15.04 17.93 -27.52
CA THR A 92 15.16 17.89 -28.98
C THR A 92 16.63 17.78 -29.36
N ALA A 93 16.98 16.76 -30.13
CA ALA A 93 18.33 16.50 -30.59
C ALA A 93 18.87 17.65 -31.45
N ILE A 94 20.09 18.08 -31.12
CA ILE A 94 20.95 19.00 -31.89
C ILE A 94 21.29 18.39 -33.26
N HIS A 95 21.09 19.17 -34.34
CA HIS A 95 21.87 19.03 -35.57
C HIS A 95 22.31 20.43 -36.01
N LEU A 96 23.63 20.59 -36.16
CA LEU A 96 24.33 21.80 -36.60
C LEU A 96 24.19 21.97 -38.12
#